data_AF-A0A2E2ECA2-F1
#
_entry.id   AF-A0A2E2ECA2-F1
#
_cell.length_a   1.000
_cell.length_b   1.000
_cell.length_c   1.000
_cell.angle_alpha   90.00
_cell.angle_beta   90.00
_cell.angle_gamma   90.00
#
_symmetry.space_group_name_H-M   'P 1'
#
loop_
_entity.id
_entity.type
_entity.pdbx_description
1 polymer ?
#
loop_
_entity_poly.entity_id
_entity_poly.type
_entity_poly.pdbx_seq_one_letter_code
_entity_poly.pdbx_strand_id
1 'polypeptide(L)'
;MLWVGKVLLAAIIISFVSWLSGKKTTLAGFLTALPLTTLLALAFSQFEWKNSAQSVAYAKSIFVAIPVSLLFFVPFLLAQKLNLSFWSCYGLGLILLGIGYFIHNYILSQF
;
A
#
# COMPACT_ATOMS: atom_id res chain seq x y z
N MET A 1 -11.92 -11.71 19.76
CA MET A 1 -10.65 -12.48 19.67
C MET A 1 -9.92 -12.30 18.34
N LEU A 2 -10.57 -12.40 17.17
CA LEU A 2 -9.90 -12.30 15.86
C LEU A 2 -9.22 -10.95 15.59
N TRP A 3 -9.77 -9.82 16.06
CA TRP A 3 -9.21 -8.48 15.82
C TRP A 3 -7.84 -8.26 16.46
N VAL A 4 -7.64 -8.73 17.71
CA VAL A 4 -6.36 -8.64 18.42
C VAL A 4 -5.26 -9.40 17.67
N GLY A 5 -5.58 -10.58 17.14
CA GLY A 5 -4.66 -11.35 16.29
C GLY A 5 -4.25 -10.61 15.01
N LYS A 6 -5.20 -9.93 14.35
CA LYS A 6 -4.92 -9.09 13.17
C LYS A 6 -3.96 -7.94 13.51
N VAL A 7 -4.17 -7.27 14.65
CA VAL A 7 -3.30 -6.18 15.13
C VAL A 7 -1.89 -6.68 15.44
N LEU A 8 -1.75 -7.77 16.19
CA LEU A 8 -0.45 -8.34 16.54
C LEU A 8 0.33 -8.77 15.29
N LEU A 9 -0.34 -9.43 14.35
CA LEU A 9 0.27 -9.84 13.09
C LEU A 9 0.78 -8.63 12.28
N ALA A 10 -0.05 -7.58 12.16
CA ALA A 10 0.36 -6.35 11.48
C ALA A 10 1.57 -5.69 12.15
N ALA A 11 1.57 -5.59 13.48
CA ALA A 11 2.67 -5.02 14.24
C ALA A 11 3.98 -5.82 14.07
N ILE A 12 3.91 -7.15 14.06
CA ILE A 12 5.06 -8.03 13.83
C ILE A 12 5.62 -7.82 12.41
N ILE A 13 4.76 -7.78 11.39
CA ILE A 13 5.19 -7.57 10.00
C ILE A 13 5.87 -6.20 9.83
N ILE A 14 5.26 -5.13 10.34
CA ILE A 14 5.79 -3.76 10.21
C ILE A 14 7.14 -3.64 10.94
N SER A 15 7.21 -4.13 12.19
CA SER A 15 8.44 -4.07 12.98
C SER A 15 9.57 -4.91 12.35
N PHE A 16 9.25 -6.10 11.83
CA PHE A 16 10.20 -6.96 11.13
C PHE A 16 10.80 -6.28 9.91
N VAL A 17 9.97 -5.72 9.03
CA VAL A 17 10.44 -5.07 7.80
C VAL A 17 11.19 -3.78 8.10
N SER A 18 10.76 -3.03 9.13
CA SER A 18 11.46 -1.84 9.62
C SER A 18 12.87 -2.19 10.12
N TRP A 19 13.01 -3.20 10.98
CA TRP A 19 14.32 -3.70 11.42
C TRP A 19 15.18 -4.19 10.25
N LEU A 20 14.57 -4.96 9.33
CA LEU A 20 15.27 -5.49 8.16
C LEU A 20 15.77 -4.38 7.23
N SER A 21 15.07 -3.23 7.15
CA SER A 21 15.47 -2.10 6.31
C SER A 21 16.83 -1.51 6.69
N GLY A 22 17.19 -1.56 7.98
CA GLY A 22 18.50 -1.15 8.48
C GLY A 22 19.62 -2.16 8.25
N LYS A 23 19.30 -3.39 7.84
CA LYS A 23 20.27 -4.47 7.56
C LYS A 23 20.39 -4.81 6.08
N LYS A 24 19.25 -4.90 5.37
CA LYS A 24 19.13 -5.30 3.96
C LYS A 24 18.05 -4.48 3.27
N THR A 25 18.38 -3.25 2.88
CA THR A 25 17.42 -2.28 2.32
C THR A 25 16.66 -2.81 1.10
N THR A 26 17.32 -3.49 0.16
CA THR A 26 16.66 -4.05 -1.04
C THR A 26 15.64 -5.12 -0.69
N LEU A 27 15.98 -6.05 0.20
CA LEU A 27 15.06 -7.11 0.63
C LEU A 27 13.89 -6.53 1.44
N ALA A 28 14.18 -5.60 2.35
CA ALA A 28 13.15 -4.91 3.11
C ALA A 28 12.19 -4.16 2.20
N GLY A 29 12.69 -3.42 1.21
CA GLY A 29 11.88 -2.71 0.23
C GLY A 29 10.98 -3.66 -0.58
N PHE A 30 11.51 -4.79 -1.03
CA PHE A 30 10.70 -5.83 -1.68
C PHE A 30 9.59 -6.36 -0.76
N LEU A 31 9.92 -6.68 0.50
CA LEU A 31 8.93 -7.18 1.46
C LEU A 31 7.91 -6.10 1.87
N THR A 32 8.29 -4.83 1.93
CA THR A 32 7.35 -3.71 2.13
C THR A 32 6.41 -3.57 0.93
N ALA A 33 6.92 -3.75 -0.29
CA ALA A 33 6.15 -3.63 -1.52
C ALA A 33 5.21 -4.83 -1.77
N LEU A 34 5.47 -5.98 -1.14
CA LEU A 34 4.51 -7.07 -1.16
C LEU A 34 3.16 -6.56 -0.61
N PRO A 35 2.04 -6.90 -1.27
CA PRO A 35 0.73 -6.46 -0.84
C PRO A 35 0.27 -7.34 0.36
N LEU A 36 1.04 -7.37 1.44
CA LEU A 36 0.82 -8.24 2.61
C LEU A 36 -0.54 -7.95 3.26
N THR A 37 -0.91 -6.68 3.34
CA THR A 37 -2.23 -6.25 3.80
C THR A 37 -3.34 -6.79 2.92
N THR A 38 -3.19 -6.72 1.60
CA THR A 38 -4.13 -7.29 0.62
C THR A 38 -4.22 -8.80 0.71
N LEU A 39 -3.08 -9.51 0.80
CA LEU A 39 -3.05 -10.97 0.91
C LEU A 39 -3.83 -11.44 2.13
N LEU A 40 -3.58 -10.81 3.29
CA LEU A 40 -4.28 -11.11 4.53
C LEU A 40 -5.76 -10.69 4.47
N ALA A 41 -6.06 -9.51 3.93
CA ALA A 41 -7.43 -9.01 3.81
C ALA A 41 -8.28 -9.89 2.89
N LEU A 42 -7.75 -10.32 1.73
CA LEU A 42 -8.45 -11.22 0.80
C LEU A 42 -8.65 -12.62 1.39
N ALA A 43 -7.64 -13.16 2.08
CA ALA A 43 -7.78 -14.44 2.74
C ALA A 43 -8.87 -14.39 3.82
N PHE A 44 -8.81 -13.41 4.72
CA PHE A 44 -9.82 -13.25 5.77
C PHE A 44 -11.20 -12.90 5.21
N SER A 45 -11.29 -12.05 4.19
CA SER A 45 -12.58 -11.71 3.57
C SER A 45 -13.23 -12.93 2.93
N GLN A 46 -12.46 -13.81 2.29
CA GLN A 46 -13.01 -15.05 1.73
C GLN A 46 -13.51 -16.00 2.84
N PHE A 47 -12.78 -16.11 3.95
CA PHE A 47 -13.22 -16.89 5.12
C PHE A 47 -14.49 -16.30 5.77
N GLU A 48 -14.60 -14.98 5.84
CA GLU A 48 -15.71 -14.27 6.48
C GLU A 48 -16.96 -14.17 5.59
N TRP A 49 -16.81 -13.79 4.32
CA TRP A 49 -17.94 -13.50 3.43
C TRP A 49 -18.50 -14.74 2.74
N LYS A 50 -17.72 -15.84 2.63
CA LYS A 50 -18.08 -17.07 1.89
C LYS A 50 -18.58 -16.84 0.46
N ASN A 51 -18.37 -15.64 -0.09
CA ASN A 51 -18.80 -15.21 -1.41
C ASN A 51 -17.57 -14.89 -2.26
N SER A 52 -17.22 -15.82 -3.14
CA SER A 52 -16.06 -15.71 -4.02
C SER A 52 -16.16 -14.52 -4.99
N ALA A 53 -17.37 -14.14 -5.43
CA ALA A 53 -17.56 -13.03 -6.35
C ALA A 53 -17.18 -11.70 -5.68
N GLN A 54 -17.53 -11.51 -4.42
CA GLN A 54 -17.17 -10.32 -3.64
C GLN A 54 -15.67 -10.22 -3.41
N SER A 55 -15.00 -11.33 -3.06
CA SER A 55 -13.55 -11.39 -2.88
C SER A 55 -12.78 -11.09 -4.19
N VAL A 56 -13.28 -11.59 -5.33
CA VAL A 56 -12.70 -11.30 -6.65
C VAL A 56 -12.90 -9.85 -7.05
N ALA A 57 -14.07 -9.27 -6.81
CA ALA A 57 -14.33 -7.85 -7.05
C ALA A 57 -13.39 -6.97 -6.20
N TYR A 58 -13.18 -7.33 -4.94
CA TYR A 58 -12.24 -6.63 -4.07
C TYR A 58 -10.79 -6.72 -4.60
N ALA A 59 -10.33 -7.90 -5.03
CA ALA A 59 -9.01 -8.05 -5.64
C ALA A 59 -8.82 -7.18 -6.90
N LYS A 60 -9.84 -7.11 -7.77
CA LYS A 60 -9.83 -6.24 -8.96
C LYS A 60 -9.73 -4.76 -8.58
N SER A 61 -10.51 -4.33 -7.58
CA SER A 61 -10.46 -2.96 -7.06
C SER A 61 -9.06 -2.61 -6.54
N ILE A 62 -8.43 -3.50 -5.78
CA ILE A 62 -7.07 -3.29 -5.28
C ILE A 62 -6.07 -3.17 -6.43
N PHE A 63 -6.16 -4.04 -7.44
CA PHE A 63 -5.26 -3.99 -8.60
C PHE A 63 -5.29 -2.62 -9.29
N VAL A 64 -6.48 -2.05 -9.46
CA VAL A 64 -6.66 -0.72 -10.06
C VAL A 64 -6.11 0.40 -9.16
N ALA A 65 -6.16 0.23 -7.83
CA ALA A 65 -5.62 1.19 -6.88
C ALA A 65 -4.07 1.19 -6.80
N ILE A 66 -3.41 0.09 -7.17
CA ILE A 66 -1.93 -0.01 -7.09
C ILE A 66 -1.23 1.08 -7.92
N PRO A 67 -1.54 1.31 -9.21
CA PRO A 67 -0.92 2.39 -9.98
C PRO A 67 -1.07 3.77 -9.31
N VAL A 68 -2.22 4.04 -8.69
CA VAL A 68 -2.46 5.29 -7.97
C VAL A 68 -1.58 5.37 -6.72
N SER A 69 -1.40 4.27 -5.99
CA SER A 69 -0.55 4.25 -4.80
C SER A 69 0.93 4.45 -5.11
N LEU A 70 1.38 4.10 -6.33
CA LEU A 70 2.75 4.35 -6.77
C LEU A 70 3.11 5.85 -6.85
N LEU A 71 2.12 6.75 -6.96
CA LEU A 71 2.34 8.20 -6.95
C LEU A 71 3.06 8.66 -5.68
N PHE A 72 2.84 8.00 -4.54
CA PHE A 72 3.53 8.32 -3.29
C PHE A 72 5.07 8.29 -3.44
N PHE A 73 5.60 7.38 -4.27
CA PHE A 73 7.04 7.19 -4.44
C PHE A 73 7.67 8.17 -5.46
N VAL A 74 6.88 8.90 -6.25
CA VAL A 74 7.39 9.78 -7.32
C VAL A 74 8.36 10.85 -6.78
N PRO A 75 8.06 11.58 -5.68
CA PRO A 75 9.02 12.55 -5.14
C PRO A 75 10.32 11.90 -4.66
N PHE A 76 10.26 10.68 -4.13
CA PHE A 76 11.45 9.93 -3.71
C PHE A 76 12.34 9.55 -4.90
N LEU A 77 11.75 9.16 -6.04
CA LEU A 77 12.48 8.87 -7.28
C LEU A 77 13.18 10.11 -7.86
N LEU A 78 12.66 11.30 -7.56
CA LEU A 78 13.19 12.59 -8.03
C LEU A 78 14.03 13.32 -6.98
N ALA A 79 14.21 12.74 -5.79
CA ALA A 79 14.79 13.43 -4.64
C ALA A 79 16.18 14.02 -4.92
N GLN A 80 17.05 13.26 -5.60
CA GLN A 80 18.40 13.70 -5.96
C GLN A 80 18.39 14.80 -7.04
N LYS A 81 17.46 14.73 -7.99
CA LYS A 81 17.36 15.71 -9.10
C LYS A 81 16.84 17.06 -8.63
N LEU A 82 15.96 17.03 -7.63
CA LEU A 82 15.28 18.22 -7.10
C LEU A 82 15.84 18.69 -5.75
N ASN A 83 16.90 18.06 -5.24
CA ASN A 83 17.50 18.31 -3.93
C ASN A 83 16.48 18.31 -2.77
N LEU A 84 15.56 17.34 -2.78
CA LEU A 84 14.49 17.25 -1.79
C LEU A 84 14.97 16.51 -0.54
N SER A 85 14.59 17.02 0.64
CA SER A 85 14.76 16.30 1.91
C SER A 85 13.76 15.14 2.02
N PHE A 86 14.04 14.18 2.91
CA PHE A 86 13.12 13.06 3.19
C PHE A 86 11.70 13.53 3.52
N TRP A 87 11.55 14.49 4.43
CA TRP A 87 10.24 14.98 4.86
C TRP A 87 9.50 15.74 3.76
N SER A 88 10.25 16.44 2.89
CA SER A 88 9.69 17.06 1.68
C SER A 88 9.13 15.99 0.73
N CYS A 89 9.89 14.93 0.46
CA CYS A 89 9.43 13.81 -0.36
C CYS A 89 8.20 13.12 0.23
N TYR A 90 8.20 12.88 1.54
CA TYR A 90 7.09 12.24 2.25
C TYR A 90 5.81 13.08 2.15
N GLY A 91 5.89 14.38 2.44
CA GLY A 91 4.75 15.30 2.35
C GLY A 91 4.21 15.44 0.93
N LEU A 92 5.09 15.67 -0.05
CA LEU A 92 4.71 15.73 -1.47
C LEU A 92 4.10 14.40 -1.95
N GLY A 93 4.62 13.27 -1.48
CA GLY A 93 4.10 11.95 -1.83
C GLY A 93 2.67 11.76 -1.34
N LEU A 94 2.36 12.18 -0.12
CA LEU A 94 0.99 12.17 0.41
C LEU A 94 0.05 13.08 -0.37
N ILE A 95 0.50 14.28 -0.74
CA ILE A 95 -0.27 15.20 -1.57
C ILE A 95 -0.56 14.58 -2.93
N LEU A 96 0.45 14.00 -3.59
CA LEU A 96 0.31 13.40 -4.91
C LEU A 96 -0.59 12.16 -4.88
N LEU A 97 -0.51 11.36 -3.81
CA LEU A 97 -1.40 10.24 -3.56
C LEU A 97 -2.86 10.70 -3.42
N GLY A 98 -3.10 11.76 -2.63
CA GLY A 98 -4.43 12.33 -2.44
C GLY A 98 -5.02 12.86 -3.75
N ILE A 99 -4.25 13.65 -4.50
CA ILE A 99 -4.64 14.15 -5.82
C ILE A 99 -4.93 12.98 -6.79
N GLY A 100 -4.04 11.99 -6.83
CA GLY A 100 -4.18 10.80 -7.67
C GLY A 100 -5.45 10.02 -7.38
N TYR A 101 -5.81 9.87 -6.11
CA TYR A 101 -7.07 9.24 -5.70
C TYR A 101 -8.29 9.99 -6.25
N PHE A 102 -8.33 11.33 -6.09
CA PHE A 102 -9.46 12.12 -6.59
C PHE A 102 -9.58 12.09 -8.12
N ILE A 103 -8.45 12.19 -8.84
CA ILE A 103 -8.42 12.08 -10.30
C ILE A 103 -8.94 10.70 -10.74
N HIS A 104 -8.44 9.64 -10.10
CA HIS A 104 -8.83 8.28 -10.42
C HIS A 104 -10.34 8.05 -10.21
N ASN A 105 -10.89 8.48 -9.07
CA ASN A 105 -12.33 8.40 -8.79
C ASN A 105 -13.16 9.22 -9.78
N TYR A 106 -12.71 10.42 -10.13
CA TYR A 106 -13.39 11.26 -11.11
C TYR A 106 -13.47 10.55 -12.46
N ILE A 107 -12.35 9.98 -12.94
CA ILE A 107 -12.32 9.23 -14.21
C ILE A 107 -13.27 8.03 -14.17
N LEU A 108 -13.23 7.22 -13.10
CA LEU A 108 -14.12 6.07 -12.96
C LEU A 108 -15.60 6.45 -12.91
N SER A 109 -15.95 7.62 -12.37
CA SER A 109 -17.33 8.10 -12.34
C SER A 109 -17.90 8.51 -13.70
N GLN A 110 -17.05 8.67 -14.71
CA GLN A 110 -17.42 9.06 -16.08
C GLN A 110 -17.61 7.85 -17.03
N PHE A 111 -17.32 6.63 -16.55
CA PHE A 111 -17.50 5.37 -17.28
C PHE A 111 -18.66 4.57 -16.69
#